data_AF-A0A6G2JZ28-F1
#
_entry.id   AF-A0A6G2JZ28-F1
#
_cell.length_a   1.000
_cell.length_b   1.000
_cell.length_c   1.000
_cell.angle_alpha   90.00
_cell.angle_beta   90.00
_cell.angle_gamma   90.00
#
_symmetry.space_group_name_H-M   'P 1'
#
loop_
_entity.id
_entity.type
_entity.pdbx_description
1 polymer ?
#
loop_
_entity_poly.entity_id
_entity_poly.type
_entity_poly.pdbx_seq_one_letter_code
_entity_poly.pdbx_strand_id
1 'polypeptide(L)'
;MTGRFGALSAELLALEHLIDALYLQNLLAARVTAIADAYGDYERLLGEAGDRLVLVFDRIEVVHRDIQLARRDVPLLEERLTEARWVASVAAIHGEADAELARRGRSDPTPAQWEALRQCESSGNYLVNTGNGYFGAYQFDQPTWESVGGSGRPHWAEPVVQDARARLLFARRGWQPWPICGRHLR
;
A
#
# COMPACT_ATOMS: atom_id res chain seq x y z
N MET A 1 4.18 104.80 -31.56
CA MET A 1 4.46 103.56 -32.32
C MET A 1 4.74 102.34 -31.43
N THR A 2 4.66 102.43 -30.10
CA THR A 2 5.01 101.36 -29.14
C THR A 2 3.88 100.36 -28.82
N GLY A 3 2.60 100.71 -29.03
CA GLY A 3 1.47 99.86 -28.62
C GLY A 3 1.18 98.64 -29.50
N ARG A 4 1.61 98.65 -30.77
CA ARG A 4 1.29 97.57 -31.73
C ARG A 4 2.25 96.37 -31.63
N PHE A 5 3.49 96.61 -31.22
CA PHE A 5 4.48 95.56 -30.94
C PHE A 5 4.17 94.80 -29.63
N GLY A 6 3.67 95.49 -28.60
CA GLY A 6 3.25 94.85 -27.35
C GLY A 6 2.00 93.96 -27.46
N ALA A 7 1.09 94.27 -28.38
CA ALA A 7 -0.08 93.44 -28.66
C ALA A 7 0.29 92.15 -29.41
N LEU A 8 1.17 92.24 -30.42
CA LEU A 8 1.69 91.09 -31.16
C LEU A 8 2.49 90.14 -30.27
N SER A 9 3.27 90.65 -29.30
CA SER A 9 3.98 89.80 -28.34
C SER A 9 3.05 89.07 -27.37
N ALA A 10 1.93 89.68 -26.99
CA ALA A 10 0.96 89.07 -26.09
C ALA A 10 0.16 87.94 -26.78
N GLU A 11 -0.20 88.12 -28.05
CA GLU A 11 -0.83 87.08 -28.85
C GLU A 11 0.09 85.88 -29.09
N LEU A 12 1.39 86.11 -29.31
CA LEU A 12 2.37 85.04 -29.49
C LEU A 12 2.55 84.19 -28.23
N LEU A 13 2.62 84.84 -27.05
CA LEU A 13 2.72 84.17 -25.75
C LEU A 13 1.47 83.31 -25.47
N ALA A 14 0.28 83.82 -25.81
CA ALA A 14 -0.97 83.07 -25.65
C ALA A 14 -1.02 81.82 -26.55
N LEU A 15 -0.43 81.90 -27.74
CA LEU A 15 -0.32 80.78 -28.68
C LEU A 15 0.65 79.70 -28.17
N GLU A 16 1.80 80.09 -27.60
CA GLU A 16 2.72 79.16 -26.92
C GLU A 16 2.05 78.43 -25.76
N HIS A 17 1.32 79.17 -24.91
CA HIS A 17 0.62 78.56 -23.76
C HIS A 17 -0.48 77.58 -24.19
N LEU A 18 -1.15 77.83 -25.32
CA LEU A 18 -2.13 76.90 -25.89
C LEU A 18 -1.48 75.63 -26.44
N ILE A 19 -0.32 75.75 -27.08
CA ILE A 19 0.45 74.60 -27.58
C ILE A 19 0.92 73.73 -26.42
N ASP A 20 1.44 74.33 -25.34
CA ASP A 20 1.87 73.60 -24.14
C ASP A 20 0.69 72.92 -23.44
N ALA A 21 -0.46 73.61 -23.35
CA ALA A 21 -1.67 73.04 -22.77
C ALA A 21 -2.19 71.83 -23.57
N LEU A 22 -2.22 71.92 -24.91
CA LEU A 22 -2.59 70.81 -25.79
C LEU A 22 -1.61 69.65 -25.68
N TYR A 23 -0.31 69.93 -25.58
CA TYR A 23 0.72 68.91 -25.36
C TYR A 23 0.50 68.16 -24.04
N LEU A 24 0.31 68.89 -22.93
CA LEU A 24 0.02 68.30 -21.62
C LEU A 24 -1.28 67.49 -21.62
N GLN A 25 -2.31 67.98 -22.31
CA GLN A 25 -3.59 67.29 -22.41
C GLN A 25 -3.46 65.97 -23.17
N ASN A 26 -2.68 65.95 -24.26
CA ASN A 26 -2.39 64.71 -25.00
C ASN A 26 -1.55 63.72 -24.16
N LEU A 27 -0.57 64.22 -23.40
CA LEU A 27 0.23 63.40 -22.49
C LEU A 27 -0.63 62.77 -21.38
N LEU A 28 -1.53 63.55 -20.79
CA LEU A 28 -2.47 63.08 -19.78
C LEU A 28 -3.43 62.05 -20.36
N ALA A 29 -3.99 62.30 -21.55
CA ALA A 29 -4.87 61.35 -22.22
C ALA A 29 -4.16 60.01 -22.47
N ALA A 30 -2.93 60.04 -22.99
CA ALA A 30 -2.13 58.84 -23.19
C ALA A 30 -1.84 58.08 -21.87
N ARG A 31 -1.59 58.81 -20.77
CA ARG A 31 -1.37 58.21 -19.45
C ARG A 31 -2.62 57.57 -18.89
N VAL A 32 -3.79 58.20 -19.07
CA VAL A 32 -5.08 57.65 -18.66
C VAL A 32 -5.37 56.35 -19.40
N THR A 33 -5.14 56.30 -20.73
CA THR A 33 -5.29 55.07 -21.51
C THR A 33 -4.35 53.97 -21.02
N ALA A 34 -3.07 54.28 -20.82
CA ALA A 34 -2.11 53.29 -20.31
C ALA A 34 -2.48 52.74 -18.93
N ILE A 35 -3.06 53.57 -18.06
CA ILE A 35 -3.58 53.13 -16.76
C ILE A 35 -4.79 52.22 -16.95
N ALA A 36 -5.75 52.60 -17.80
CA ALA A 36 -6.94 51.78 -18.08
C ALA A 36 -6.56 50.40 -18.65
N ASP A 37 -5.63 50.35 -19.59
CA ASP A 37 -5.11 49.11 -20.17
C ASP A 37 -4.44 48.24 -19.09
N ALA A 38 -3.61 48.84 -18.23
CA ALA A 38 -2.97 48.13 -17.12
C ALA A 38 -3.98 47.58 -16.10
N TYR A 39 -5.06 48.31 -15.83
CA TYR A 39 -6.17 47.81 -14.99
C TYR A 39 -6.89 46.65 -15.67
N GLY A 40 -7.17 46.73 -16.98
CA GLY A 40 -7.77 45.63 -17.73
C GLY A 40 -6.91 44.35 -17.73
N ASP A 41 -5.60 44.50 -17.89
CA ASP A 41 -4.64 43.39 -17.80
C ASP A 41 -4.61 42.77 -16.39
N TYR A 42 -4.67 43.61 -15.34
CA TYR A 42 -4.75 43.14 -13.96
C TYR A 42 -6.01 42.33 -13.70
N GLU A 43 -7.18 42.80 -14.12
CA GLU A 43 -8.45 42.07 -13.97
C GLU A 43 -8.44 40.74 -14.73
N ARG A 44 -7.88 40.71 -15.94
CA ARG A 44 -7.71 39.48 -16.72
C ARG A 44 -6.83 38.47 -15.98
N LEU A 45 -5.67 38.90 -15.47
CA LEU A 45 -4.76 38.03 -14.72
C LEU A 45 -5.39 37.49 -13.43
N LEU A 46 -6.16 38.34 -12.73
CA LEU A 46 -6.91 37.90 -11.56
C LEU A 46 -7.96 36.84 -11.91
N GLY A 47 -8.69 37.02 -13.00
CA GLY A 47 -9.64 36.01 -13.50
C GLY A 47 -8.96 34.68 -13.82
N GLU A 48 -7.87 34.71 -14.61
CA GLU A 48 -7.10 33.51 -14.95
C GLU A 48 -6.52 32.80 -13.72
N ALA A 49 -6.11 33.55 -12.70
CA ALA A 49 -5.63 32.98 -11.44
C ALA A 49 -6.76 32.33 -10.64
N GLY A 50 -7.94 32.95 -10.60
CA GLY A 50 -9.15 32.41 -9.98
C GLY A 50 -9.59 31.10 -10.64
N ASP A 51 -9.65 31.07 -11.97
CA ASP A 51 -10.02 29.87 -12.73
C ASP A 51 -9.04 28.70 -12.47
N ARG A 52 -7.74 28.98 -12.43
CA ARG A 52 -6.72 27.99 -12.08
C ARG A 52 -6.89 27.47 -10.65
N LEU A 53 -7.26 28.33 -9.70
CA LEU A 53 -7.46 27.95 -8.30
C LEU A 53 -8.62 26.95 -8.16
N VAL A 54 -9.74 27.19 -8.85
CA VAL A 54 -10.90 26.28 -8.87
C VAL A 54 -10.49 24.89 -9.35
N LEU A 55 -9.74 24.80 -10.46
CA LEU A 55 -9.26 23.51 -10.98
C LEU A 55 -8.36 22.76 -9.99
N VAL A 56 -7.53 23.48 -9.23
CA VAL A 56 -6.70 22.85 -8.19
C VAL A 56 -7.57 22.31 -7.06
N PHE A 57 -8.57 23.06 -6.61
CA PHE A 57 -9.50 22.60 -5.57
C PHE A 57 -10.28 21.36 -5.99
N ASP A 58 -10.86 21.34 -7.19
CA ASP A 58 -11.55 20.17 -7.73
C ASP A 58 -10.64 18.93 -7.72
N ARG A 59 -9.36 19.10 -8.12
CA ARG A 59 -8.39 18.01 -8.10
C ARG A 59 -8.04 17.57 -6.67
N ILE A 60 -7.94 18.49 -5.72
CA ILE A 60 -7.72 18.17 -4.30
C ILE A 60 -8.89 17.35 -3.75
N GLU A 61 -10.13 17.70 -4.08
CA GLU A 61 -11.31 16.97 -3.60
C GLU A 61 -11.35 15.53 -4.11
N VAL A 62 -11.03 15.31 -5.38
CA VAL A 62 -10.93 13.96 -5.96
C VAL A 62 -9.85 13.16 -5.24
N VAL A 63 -8.64 13.71 -5.11
CA VAL A 63 -7.53 13.01 -4.42
C VAL A 63 -7.87 12.75 -2.95
N HIS A 64 -8.53 13.70 -2.28
CA HIS A 64 -8.96 13.52 -0.89
C HIS A 64 -9.93 12.34 -0.76
N ARG A 65 -10.92 12.25 -1.66
CA ARG A 65 -11.87 11.13 -1.69
C ARG A 65 -11.16 9.79 -1.89
N ASP A 66 -10.23 9.73 -2.85
CA ASP A 66 -9.46 8.52 -3.14
C ASP A 66 -8.60 8.09 -1.94
N ILE A 67 -7.97 9.04 -1.25
CA ILE A 67 -7.23 8.77 0.00
C ILE A 67 -8.15 8.20 1.08
N GLN A 68 -9.36 8.75 1.25
CA GLN A 68 -10.30 8.24 2.25
C GLN A 68 -10.78 6.83 1.92
N LEU A 69 -11.02 6.52 0.63
CA LEU A 69 -11.37 5.18 0.18
C LEU A 69 -10.23 4.21 0.44
N ALA A 70 -9.01 4.53 -0.01
CA ALA A 70 -7.83 3.70 0.23
C ALA A 70 -7.59 3.45 1.72
N ARG A 71 -7.77 4.46 2.57
CA ARG A 71 -7.62 4.35 4.03
C ARG A 71 -8.62 3.37 4.66
N ARG A 72 -9.82 3.21 4.09
CA ARG A 72 -10.80 2.21 4.53
C ARG A 72 -10.42 0.80 4.09
N ASP A 73 -9.87 0.66 2.89
CA ASP A 73 -9.64 -0.65 2.28
C ASP A 73 -8.33 -1.31 2.74
N VAL A 74 -7.29 -0.52 3.03
CA VAL A 74 -5.96 -1.05 3.41
C VAL A 74 -6.02 -2.04 4.58
N PRO A 75 -6.69 -1.75 5.73
CA PRO A 75 -6.73 -2.69 6.86
C PRO A 75 -7.43 -4.01 6.51
N LEU A 76 -8.50 -3.95 5.71
CA LEU A 76 -9.23 -5.15 5.26
C LEU A 76 -8.35 -6.01 4.34
N LEU A 77 -7.54 -5.37 3.49
CA LEU A 77 -6.59 -6.08 2.62
C LEU A 77 -5.42 -6.65 3.42
N GLU A 78 -4.94 -5.96 4.45
CA GLU A 78 -3.88 -6.45 5.33
C GLU A 78 -4.33 -7.71 6.11
N GLU A 79 -5.57 -7.73 6.61
CA GLU A 79 -6.16 -8.90 7.27
C GLU A 79 -6.25 -10.09 6.30
N ARG A 80 -6.85 -9.88 5.12
CA ARG A 80 -6.98 -10.93 4.09
C ARG A 80 -5.63 -11.44 3.60
N LEU A 81 -4.64 -10.56 3.48
CA LEU A 81 -3.29 -10.94 3.07
C LEU A 81 -2.59 -11.77 4.15
N THR A 82 -2.85 -11.49 5.43
CA THR A 82 -2.30 -12.27 6.55
C THR A 82 -2.87 -13.68 6.54
N GLU A 83 -4.19 -13.83 6.38
CA GLU A 83 -4.84 -15.14 6.23
C GLU A 83 -4.29 -15.89 5.00
N ALA A 84 -4.24 -15.23 3.84
CA ALA A 84 -3.73 -15.84 2.61
C ALA A 84 -2.27 -16.30 2.73
N ARG A 85 -1.40 -15.51 3.41
CA ARG A 85 -0.02 -15.90 3.68
C ARG A 85 0.07 -17.14 4.56
N TRP A 86 -0.76 -17.23 5.58
CA TRP A 86 -0.80 -18.42 6.43
C TRP A 86 -1.24 -19.65 5.64
N VAL A 87 -2.33 -19.57 4.88
CA VAL A 87 -2.81 -20.67 4.02
C VAL A 87 -1.71 -21.10 3.03
N ALA A 88 -1.07 -20.12 2.36
CA ALA A 88 0.01 -20.39 1.42
C ALA A 88 1.21 -21.08 2.10
N SER A 89 1.53 -20.72 3.34
CA SER A 89 2.63 -21.34 4.09
C SER A 89 2.37 -22.82 4.40
N VAL A 90 1.14 -23.18 4.78
CA VAL A 90 0.75 -24.58 5.03
C VAL A 90 0.72 -25.37 3.72
N ALA A 91 0.17 -24.78 2.65
CA ALA A 91 0.16 -25.39 1.32
C ALA A 91 1.59 -25.66 0.80
N ALA A 92 2.55 -24.78 1.08
CA ALA A 92 3.94 -24.99 0.72
C ALA A 92 4.56 -26.22 1.41
N ILE A 93 4.24 -26.46 2.69
CA ILE A 93 4.68 -27.68 3.41
C ILE A 93 4.09 -28.94 2.75
N HIS A 94 2.82 -28.90 2.34
CA HIS A 94 2.20 -30.01 1.61
C HIS A 94 2.85 -30.23 0.24
N GLY A 95 3.12 -29.16 -0.52
CA GLY A 95 3.81 -29.26 -1.81
C GLY A 95 5.23 -29.84 -1.68
N GLU A 96 5.95 -29.51 -0.62
CA GLU A 96 7.24 -30.12 -0.32
C GLU A 96 7.10 -31.62 0.01
N ALA A 97 6.08 -31.98 0.81
CA ALA A 97 5.79 -33.38 1.10
C ALA A 97 5.40 -34.16 -0.16
N ASP A 98 4.64 -33.58 -1.09
CA ASP A 98 4.29 -34.20 -2.38
C ASP A 98 5.53 -34.47 -3.22
N ALA A 99 6.41 -33.47 -3.33
CA ALA A 99 7.68 -33.62 -4.05
C ALA A 99 8.56 -34.72 -3.43
N GLU A 100 8.57 -34.84 -2.10
CA GLU A 100 9.34 -35.86 -1.41
C GLU A 100 8.75 -37.26 -1.56
N LEU A 101 7.43 -37.40 -1.45
CA LEU A 101 6.73 -38.65 -1.71
C LEU A 101 7.03 -39.16 -3.12
N ALA A 102 6.94 -38.27 -4.12
CA ALA A 102 7.28 -38.59 -5.51
C ALA A 102 8.75 -39.01 -5.65
N ARG A 103 9.69 -38.24 -5.07
CA ARG A 103 11.13 -38.53 -5.11
C ARG A 103 11.48 -39.89 -4.50
N ARG A 104 10.77 -40.29 -3.44
CA ARG A 104 10.99 -41.55 -2.71
C ARG A 104 10.16 -42.72 -3.24
N GLY A 105 9.25 -42.49 -4.19
CA GLY A 105 8.30 -43.50 -4.67
C GLY A 105 7.34 -44.01 -3.57
N ARG A 106 6.92 -43.12 -2.66
CA ARG A 106 6.01 -43.45 -1.55
C ARG A 106 4.61 -42.94 -1.83
N SER A 107 3.59 -43.72 -1.44
CA SER A 107 2.21 -43.25 -1.38
C SER A 107 1.96 -42.51 -0.07
N ASP A 108 1.16 -41.45 -0.13
CA ASP A 108 0.68 -40.77 1.07
C ASP A 108 -0.28 -41.68 1.86
N PRO A 109 -0.14 -41.81 3.20
CA PRO A 109 -1.11 -42.53 4.01
C PRO A 109 -2.49 -41.88 3.93
N THR A 110 -3.52 -42.73 4.01
CA THR A 110 -4.91 -42.26 3.99
C THR A 110 -5.25 -41.45 5.24
N PRO A 111 -6.29 -40.61 5.21
CA PRO A 111 -6.74 -39.86 6.39
C PRO A 111 -7.03 -40.76 7.61
N ALA A 112 -7.54 -41.97 7.40
CA ALA A 112 -7.80 -42.93 8.47
C ALA A 112 -6.50 -43.46 9.11
N GLN A 113 -5.44 -43.67 8.32
CA GLN A 113 -4.13 -44.09 8.83
C GLN A 113 -3.47 -42.97 9.65
N TRP A 114 -3.55 -41.73 9.17
CA TRP A 114 -3.09 -40.55 9.91
C TRP A 114 -3.84 -40.37 11.24
N GLU A 115 -5.16 -40.53 11.23
CA GLU A 115 -5.95 -40.48 12.45
C GLU A 115 -5.57 -41.60 13.43
N ALA A 116 -5.42 -42.84 12.96
CA ALA A 116 -5.01 -43.95 13.80
C ALA A 116 -3.61 -43.74 14.42
N LEU A 117 -2.68 -43.13 13.68
CA LEU A 117 -1.38 -42.72 14.21
C LEU A 117 -1.54 -41.70 15.34
N ARG A 118 -2.27 -40.59 15.11
CA ARG A 118 -2.50 -39.55 16.13
C ARG A 118 -3.16 -40.11 17.39
N GLN A 119 -4.15 -40.98 17.22
CA GLN A 119 -4.83 -41.62 18.35
C GLN A 119 -3.89 -42.51 19.16
N CYS A 120 -2.99 -43.25 18.50
CA CYS A 120 -1.99 -44.07 19.16
C CYS A 120 -0.93 -43.23 19.89
N GLU A 121 -0.48 -42.11 19.31
CA GLU A 121 0.59 -41.27 19.87
C GLU A 121 0.12 -40.40 21.04
N SER A 122 -1.08 -39.82 20.94
CA SER A 122 -1.52 -38.77 21.87
C SER A 122 -3.00 -38.82 22.23
N SER A 123 -3.71 -39.87 21.82
CA SER A 123 -5.18 -39.91 21.84
C SER A 123 -5.81 -38.73 21.08
N GLY A 124 -5.13 -38.27 20.01
CA GLY A 124 -5.57 -37.15 19.17
C GLY A 124 -5.36 -35.76 19.78
N ASN A 125 -4.59 -35.63 20.85
CA ASN A 125 -4.41 -34.35 21.55
C ASN A 125 -3.26 -33.51 20.96
N TYR A 126 -3.60 -32.50 20.18
CA TYR A 126 -2.63 -31.55 19.59
C TYR A 126 -1.90 -30.66 20.60
N LEU A 127 -2.44 -30.50 21.81
CA LEU A 127 -1.88 -29.64 22.85
C LEU A 127 -1.05 -30.43 23.87
N VAL A 128 -0.87 -31.74 23.68
CA VAL A 128 -0.20 -32.59 24.67
C VAL A 128 1.24 -32.14 24.90
N ASN A 129 1.56 -31.99 26.19
CA ASN A 129 2.90 -31.72 26.69
C ASN A 129 2.96 -32.24 28.13
N THR A 130 3.33 -33.51 28.28
CA THR A 130 3.39 -34.20 29.58
C THR A 130 4.72 -34.00 30.31
N GLY A 131 5.67 -33.27 29.70
CA GLY A 131 7.03 -33.13 30.21
C GLY A 131 7.98 -34.29 29.87
N ASN A 132 7.57 -35.22 28.99
CA ASN A 132 8.39 -36.36 28.57
C ASN A 132 9.37 -36.07 27.42
N GLY A 133 9.49 -34.80 26.99
CA GLY A 133 10.36 -34.37 25.90
C GLY A 133 9.73 -34.42 24.50
N TYR A 134 8.49 -34.90 24.40
CA TYR A 134 7.72 -34.97 23.16
C TYR A 134 6.45 -34.12 23.24
N PHE A 135 6.00 -33.61 22.09
CA PHE A 135 4.95 -32.61 22.05
C PHE A 135 3.95 -32.85 20.92
N GLY A 136 2.70 -32.44 21.17
CA GLY A 136 1.65 -32.38 20.17
C GLY A 136 1.14 -33.75 19.70
N ALA A 137 0.23 -33.73 18.72
CA ALA A 137 -0.56 -34.91 18.38
C ALA A 137 0.27 -36.11 17.89
N TYR A 138 1.46 -35.84 17.37
CA TYR A 138 2.38 -36.82 16.79
C TYR A 138 3.61 -37.10 17.65
N GLN A 139 3.63 -36.58 18.88
CA GLN A 139 4.74 -36.77 19.82
C GLN A 139 6.09 -36.42 19.19
N PHE A 140 6.20 -35.22 18.59
CA PHE A 140 7.47 -34.73 18.05
C PHE A 140 8.46 -34.39 19.16
N ASP A 141 9.73 -34.77 19.00
CA ASP A 141 10.83 -34.11 19.72
C ASP A 141 11.22 -32.78 19.01
N GLN A 142 11.91 -31.91 19.75
CA GLN A 142 12.28 -30.58 19.24
C GLN A 142 13.21 -30.63 18.02
N PRO A 143 14.31 -31.42 17.99
CA PRO A 143 15.16 -31.53 16.80
C PRO A 143 14.43 -32.03 15.55
N THR A 144 13.51 -32.98 15.72
CA THR A 144 12.73 -33.53 14.61
C THR A 144 11.74 -32.50 14.08
N TRP A 145 11.07 -31.75 14.97
CA TRP A 145 10.19 -30.64 14.60
C TRP A 145 10.91 -29.58 13.77
N GLU A 146 12.09 -29.16 14.21
CA GLU A 146 12.94 -28.20 13.50
C GLU A 146 13.43 -28.76 12.17
N SER A 147 13.73 -30.05 12.09
CA SER A 147 14.19 -30.70 10.85
C SER A 147 13.16 -30.63 9.72
N VAL A 148 11.86 -30.57 10.06
CA VAL A 148 10.77 -30.39 9.11
C VAL A 148 10.28 -28.94 9.05
N GLY A 149 11.13 -27.99 9.44
CA GLY A 149 10.90 -26.53 9.33
C GLY A 149 10.01 -25.94 10.41
N GLY A 150 9.72 -26.68 11.47
CA GLY A 150 8.95 -26.20 12.61
C GLY A 150 9.69 -25.13 13.41
N SER A 151 8.95 -24.14 13.91
CA SER A 151 9.43 -23.15 14.87
C SER A 151 8.63 -23.26 16.17
N GLY A 152 9.19 -22.75 17.28
CA GLY A 152 8.60 -22.95 18.61
C GLY A 152 8.49 -24.44 18.97
N ARG A 153 7.55 -24.77 19.86
CA ARG A 153 7.25 -26.16 20.24
C ARG A 153 6.07 -26.69 19.42
N PRO A 154 6.06 -27.99 19.07
CA PRO A 154 4.97 -28.60 18.28
C PRO A 154 3.57 -28.34 18.83
N HIS A 155 3.38 -28.48 20.15
CA HIS A 155 2.07 -28.30 20.80
C HIS A 155 1.56 -26.85 20.82
N TRP A 156 2.38 -25.88 20.44
CA TRP A 156 1.93 -24.49 20.23
C TRP A 156 1.47 -24.24 18.80
N ALA A 157 1.85 -25.10 17.85
CA ALA A 157 1.44 -24.96 16.47
C ALA A 157 -0.01 -25.43 16.29
N GLU A 158 -0.72 -24.78 15.38
CA GLU A 158 -2.09 -25.16 15.03
C GLU A 158 -2.12 -26.60 14.50
N PRO A 159 -3.23 -27.33 14.72
CA PRO A 159 -3.36 -28.73 14.29
C PRO A 159 -2.93 -28.99 12.84
N VAL A 160 -3.34 -28.11 11.92
CA VAL A 160 -3.01 -28.24 10.50
C VAL A 160 -1.52 -28.12 10.21
N VAL A 161 -0.77 -27.33 11.00
CA VAL A 161 0.69 -27.20 10.86
C VAL A 161 1.37 -28.46 11.37
N GLN A 162 0.89 -29.04 12.47
CA GLN A 162 1.39 -30.32 12.99
C GLN A 162 1.15 -31.44 11.97
N ASP A 163 -0.06 -31.51 11.39
CA ASP A 163 -0.43 -32.47 10.35
C ASP A 163 0.45 -32.35 9.11
N ALA A 164 0.60 -31.15 8.57
CA ALA A 164 1.42 -30.90 7.38
C ALA A 164 2.89 -31.31 7.62
N ARG A 165 3.43 -31.04 8.81
CA ARG A 165 4.81 -31.39 9.16
C ARG A 165 5.00 -32.87 9.48
N ALA A 166 4.02 -33.53 10.09
CA ALA A 166 4.02 -34.99 10.23
C ALA A 166 4.01 -35.67 8.86
N ARG A 167 3.20 -35.16 7.94
CA ARG A 167 3.17 -35.62 6.55
C ARG A 167 4.52 -35.42 5.85
N LEU A 168 5.15 -34.25 5.99
CA LEU A 168 6.50 -34.01 5.45
C LEU A 168 7.56 -34.93 6.08
N LEU A 169 7.47 -35.19 7.39
CA LEU A 169 8.35 -36.12 8.07
C LEU A 169 8.21 -37.54 7.50
N PHE A 170 6.98 -38.01 7.32
CA PHE A 170 6.70 -39.31 6.70
C PHE A 170 7.20 -39.35 5.25
N ALA A 171 6.96 -38.30 4.46
CA ALA A 171 7.47 -38.23 3.11
C ALA A 171 8.99 -38.49 3.08
N ARG A 172 9.73 -37.88 4.02
CA ARG A 172 11.20 -38.01 4.13
C ARG A 172 11.66 -39.34 4.72
N ARG A 173 11.05 -39.82 5.81
CA ARG A 173 11.55 -40.95 6.62
C ARG A 173 10.64 -42.18 6.67
N GLY A 174 9.50 -42.14 6.00
CA GLY A 174 8.46 -43.15 6.12
C GLY A 174 7.93 -43.23 7.56
N TRP A 175 7.54 -44.42 7.98
CA TRP A 175 7.00 -44.68 9.33
C TRP A 175 8.06 -44.73 10.44
N GLN A 176 9.35 -44.72 10.10
CA GLN A 176 10.47 -44.89 11.05
C GLN A 176 10.44 -43.97 12.28
N PRO A 177 10.02 -42.68 12.18
CA PRO A 177 9.95 -41.79 13.34
C PRO A 177 8.95 -42.21 14.41
N TRP A 178 8.02 -43.12 14.10
CA TRP A 178 7.01 -43.64 15.02
C TRP A 178 7.19 -45.16 15.18
N PRO A 179 8.11 -45.63 16.04
CA PRO A 179 8.50 -47.05 16.08
C PRO A 179 7.35 -48.01 16.39
N ILE A 180 6.42 -47.59 17.27
CA ILE A 180 5.30 -48.41 17.73
C ILE A 180 4.01 -48.09 16.96
N CYS A 181 3.63 -46.82 16.88
CA CYS A 181 2.39 -46.40 16.24
C CYS A 181 2.50 -46.29 14.72
N GLY A 182 3.71 -46.23 14.15
CA GLY A 182 3.93 -46.21 12.70
C GLY A 182 3.44 -47.45 11.98
N ARG A 183 3.06 -48.53 12.69
CA ARG A 183 2.31 -49.67 12.15
C ARG A 183 1.03 -49.26 11.42
N HIS A 184 0.42 -48.13 11.79
CA HIS A 184 -0.78 -47.61 11.16
C HIS A 184 -0.51 -46.97 9.80
N LEU A 185 0.77 -46.68 9.47
CA LEU A 185 1.20 -46.05 8.21
C LEU A 185 1.88 -47.02 7.24
N ARG A 186 1.88 -48.32 7.54
CA ARG A 186 2.49 -49.36 6.69
C ARG A 186 1.58 -49.76 5.53
#